data_AF-A0A849CAX1-F1
#
_entry.id   AF-A0A849CAX1-F1
#
_cell.length_a   1.000
_cell.length_b   1.000
_cell.length_c   1.000
_cell.angle_alpha   90.00
_cell.angle_beta   90.00
_cell.angle_gamma   90.00
#
_symmetry.space_group_name_H-M   'P 1'
#
loop_
_entity.id
_entity.type
_entity.pdbx_description
1 polymer ?
#
loop_
_entity_poly.entity_id
_entity_poly.type
_entity_poly.pdbx_seq_one_letter_code
_entity_poly.pdbx_strand_id
1 'polypeptide(L)'
;MNDRPANWKRLDTDPPLDLRVEVICNTCGEAGSLWVNRARFTAWSARRMLLQDAFAHLSIPDREYIKSRICPNCWTKTFGPNPFA
;
A
#
# COMPACT_ATOMS: atom_id res chain seq x y z
N MET A 1 -10.81 15.83 -13.22
CA MET A 1 -10.36 14.91 -14.29
C MET A 1 -9.80 13.69 -13.58
N ASN A 2 -10.41 12.51 -13.78
CA ASN A 2 -10.10 11.28 -13.06
C ASN A 2 -9.39 10.32 -14.02
N ASP A 3 -8.06 10.38 -14.08
CA ASP A 3 -7.28 9.34 -14.76
C ASP A 3 -7.14 8.13 -13.83
N ARG A 4 -8.09 7.20 -13.93
CA ARG A 4 -7.99 5.87 -13.30
C ARG A 4 -7.52 4.87 -14.36
N PRO A 5 -6.47 4.08 -14.09
CA PRO A 5 -5.91 3.14 -15.06
C PRO A 5 -6.91 2.06 -15.49
N ALA A 6 -6.79 1.63 -16.75
CA ALA A 6 -7.77 0.84 -17.51
C ALA A 6 -8.07 -0.58 -17.01
N ASN A 7 -7.36 -1.05 -15.98
CA ASN A 7 -7.49 -2.39 -15.41
C ASN A 7 -8.18 -2.42 -14.03
N TRP A 8 -8.74 -1.30 -13.55
CA TRP A 8 -9.47 -1.27 -12.28
C TRP A 8 -10.89 -1.84 -12.43
N LYS A 9 -11.09 -3.12 -12.08
CA LYS A 9 -12.43 -3.67 -11.83
C LYS A 9 -12.96 -3.04 -10.53
N ARG A 10 -13.83 -2.03 -10.62
CA ARG A 10 -14.75 -1.70 -9.51
C ARG A 10 -15.70 -2.89 -9.37
N LEU A 11 -15.51 -3.71 -8.34
CA LEU A 11 -16.65 -4.35 -7.71
C LEU A 11 -17.35 -3.23 -6.95
N ASP A 12 -18.65 -3.00 -7.22
CA ASP A 12 -19.44 -1.94 -6.57
C ASP A 12 -19.51 -2.08 -5.04
N THR A 13 -18.98 -3.16 -4.48
CA THR A 13 -18.88 -3.50 -3.06
C THR A 13 -17.55 -3.11 -2.41
N ASP A 14 -16.53 -2.70 -3.16
CA ASP A 14 -15.25 -2.32 -2.56
C ASP A 14 -15.35 -0.95 -1.87
N PRO A 15 -14.94 -0.84 -0.59
CA PRO A 15 -15.05 0.41 0.14
C PRO A 15 -14.14 1.48 -0.49
N PRO A 16 -14.58 2.76 -0.47
CA PRO A 16 -13.88 3.82 -1.17
C PRO A 16 -12.45 4.01 -0.66
N LEU A 17 -11.52 4.28 -1.57
CA LEU A 17 -10.15 4.69 -1.23
C LEU A 17 -10.14 6.20 -0.95
N ASP A 18 -10.49 6.57 0.27
CA ASP A 18 -10.78 7.93 0.73
C ASP A 18 -9.69 8.55 1.61
N LEU A 19 -8.56 7.86 1.75
CA LEU A 19 -7.39 8.33 2.50
C LEU A 19 -6.13 8.19 1.66
N ARG A 20 -5.42 9.30 1.45
CA ARG A 20 -4.06 9.32 0.93
C ARG A 20 -3.09 9.22 2.10
N VAL A 21 -2.33 8.13 2.16
CA VAL A 21 -1.28 7.90 3.16
C VAL A 21 0.07 8.21 2.52
N GLU A 22 0.78 9.17 3.10
CA GLU A 22 2.18 9.42 2.76
C GLU A 22 3.08 8.50 3.58
N VAL A 23 3.99 7.81 2.89
CA VAL A 23 4.95 6.88 3.48
C VAL A 23 6.33 7.36 3.08
N ILE A 24 7.16 7.66 4.09
CA ILE A 24 8.56 8.03 3.88
C ILE A 24 9.42 6.79 4.07
N CYS A 25 10.35 6.56 3.15
CA CYS A 25 11.31 5.48 3.26
C CYS A 25 12.38 5.81 4.31
N ASN A 26 12.53 4.96 5.32
CA ASN A 26 13.55 5.12 6.36
C ASN A 26 14.99 4.87 5.87
N THR A 27 15.16 4.37 4.64
CA THR A 27 16.48 4.07 4.05
C THR A 27 16.97 5.20 3.14
N CYS A 28 16.16 5.65 2.18
CA CYS A 28 16.56 6.68 1.22
C CYS A 28 15.90 8.05 1.44
N GLY A 29 14.89 8.15 2.31
CA GLY A 29 14.14 9.39 2.54
C GLY A 29 13.08 9.73 1.48
N GLU A 30 12.96 8.95 0.41
CA GLU A 30 11.93 9.18 -0.62
C GLU A 30 10.52 9.01 -0.05
N ALA A 31 9.61 9.90 -0.43
CA ALA A 31 8.20 9.83 -0.09
C ALA A 31 7.41 9.11 -1.19
N GLY A 32 6.56 8.16 -0.79
CA GLY A 32 5.53 7.56 -1.63
C GLY A 32 4.14 7.87 -1.11
N SER A 33 3.13 7.70 -1.96
CA SER A 33 1.73 7.93 -1.58
C SER A 33 0.86 6.77 -2.00
N LEU A 34 0.06 6.28 -1.06
CA LEU A 34 -0.86 5.17 -1.27
C LEU A 34 -2.29 5.62 -0.97
N TRP A 35 -3.21 5.30 -1.86
CA TRP A 35 -4.65 5.49 -1.62
C TRP A 35 -5.21 4.24 -0.95
N VAL A 36 -5.82 4.42 0.21
CA VAL A 36 -6.38 3.34 1.03
C VAL A 36 -7.78 3.72 1.50
N ASN A 37 -8.55 2.73 1.94
CA ASN A 37 -9.77 2.99 2.69
C ASN A 37 -9.40 3.38 4.14
N ARG A 38 -9.91 4.52 4.61
CA ARG A 38 -9.64 5.07 5.95
C ARG A 38 -10.02 4.13 7.07
N ALA A 39 -11.19 3.49 6.99
CA ALA A 39 -11.67 2.60 8.04
C ALA A 39 -10.79 1.34 8.14
N ARG A 40 -10.43 0.75 7.00
CA ARG A 40 -9.49 -0.39 6.93
C ARG A 40 -8.09 -0.02 7.40
N PHE A 41 -7.57 1.14 7.00
CA PHE A 41 -6.29 1.65 7.48
C PHE A 41 -6.29 1.80 9.01
N THR A 42 -7.33 2.42 9.56
CA THR A 42 -7.49 2.60 11.02
C THR A 42 -7.58 1.26 11.74
N ALA A 43 -8.36 0.31 11.22
CA ALA A 43 -8.48 -1.04 11.78
C ALA A 43 -7.14 -1.79 11.77
N TRP A 44 -6.38 -1.69 10.68
CA TRP A 44 -5.04 -2.27 10.59
C TRP A 44 -4.06 -1.61 11.57
N SER A 45 -4.01 -0.28 11.63
CA SER A 45 -3.15 0.46 12.58
C SER A 45 -3.49 0.14 14.04
N ALA A 46 -4.77 -0.11 14.34
CA ALA A 46 -5.24 -0.57 15.65
C ALA A 46 -5.06 -2.08 15.90
N ARG A 47 -4.40 -2.81 14.99
CA ARG A 47 -4.19 -4.27 15.03
C ARG A 47 -5.48 -5.11 15.07
N ARG A 48 -6.57 -4.58 14.51
CA ARG A 48 -7.89 -5.25 14.41
C ARG A 48 -8.15 -5.87 13.03
N MET A 49 -7.24 -5.68 12.08
CA MET A 49 -7.35 -6.20 10.72
C MET A 49 -5.97 -6.57 10.20
N LEU A 50 -5.86 -7.68 9.48
CA LEU A 50 -4.59 -8.11 8.89
C LEU A 50 -4.22 -7.22 7.70
N LEU A 51 -2.92 -7.12 7.41
CA LEU A 51 -2.38 -6.29 6.32
C LEU A 51 -2.98 -6.69 4.97
N GLN A 52 -3.09 -8.00 4.72
CA GLN A 52 -3.63 -8.54 3.46
C GLN A 52 -5.11 -8.26 3.25
N ASP A 53 -5.87 -8.06 4.32
CA ASP A 53 -7.31 -7.75 4.25
C ASP A 53 -7.53 -6.24 4.13
N ALA A 54 -6.79 -5.46 4.93
CA ALA A 54 -6.88 -4.01 4.94
C ALA A 54 -6.44 -3.38 3.61
N PHE A 55 -5.44 -3.98 2.98
CA PHE A 55 -4.79 -3.46 1.76
C PHE A 55 -4.79 -4.49 0.63
N ALA A 56 -5.84 -5.31 0.54
CA ALA A 56 -6.00 -6.34 -0.50
C ALA A 56 -5.85 -5.80 -1.94
N HIS A 57 -6.13 -4.51 -2.15
CA HIS A 57 -6.01 -3.84 -3.44
C HIS A 57 -4.59 -3.36 -3.77
N LEU A 58 -3.71 -3.26 -2.77
CA LEU A 58 -2.32 -2.88 -2.97
C LEU A 58 -1.51 -4.08 -3.47
N SER A 59 -0.49 -3.78 -4.29
CA SER A 59 0.53 -4.74 -4.69
C SER A 59 1.29 -5.26 -3.46
N ILE A 60 1.92 -6.44 -3.57
CA ILE A 60 2.75 -6.98 -2.49
C ILE A 60 3.87 -5.98 -2.08
N PRO A 61 4.63 -5.37 -3.03
CA PRO A 61 5.60 -4.34 -2.69
C PRO A 61 5.02 -3.15 -1.93
N ASP A 62 3.84 -2.65 -2.31
CA ASP A 62 3.21 -1.50 -1.63
C ASP A 62 2.74 -1.85 -0.22
N ARG A 63 2.24 -3.07 -0.01
CA ARG A 63 1.88 -3.56 1.34
C ARG A 63 3.11 -3.67 2.24
N GLU A 64 4.23 -4.14 1.72
CA GLU A 64 5.46 -4.16 2.49
C GLU A 64 6.01 -2.75 2.71
N TYR A 65 5.84 -1.83 1.77
CA TYR A 65 6.29 -0.46 1.96
C TYR A 65 5.54 0.25 3.10
N ILE A 66 4.19 0.17 3.12
CA ILE A 66 3.39 0.82 4.17
C ILE A 66 3.69 0.25 5.57
N LYS A 67 4.05 -1.03 5.64
CA LYS A 67 4.38 -1.75 6.88
C LYS A 67 5.82 -1.51 7.35
N SER A 68 6.80 -1.68 6.47
CA SER A 68 8.22 -1.67 6.81
C SER A 68 8.86 -0.28 6.75
N ARG A 69 8.22 0.67 6.04
CA ARG A 69 8.82 1.96 5.66
C ARG A 69 10.09 1.80 4.81
N ILE A 70 10.21 0.73 4.05
CA ILE A 70 11.29 0.52 3.07
C ILE A 70 10.67 0.52 1.67
N CYS A 71 11.06 1.46 0.81
CA CYS A 71 10.52 1.52 -0.55
C CYS A 71 10.96 0.29 -1.37
N PRO A 72 10.24 -0.09 -2.43
CA PRO A 72 10.58 -1.26 -3.24
C PRO A 72 12.03 -1.25 -3.74
N ASN A 73 12.56 -0.08 -4.13
CA ASN A 73 13.94 0.06 -4.59
C ASN A 73 14.96 -0.26 -3.49
N CYS A 74 14.77 0.28 -2.29
CA CYS A 74 15.64 0.00 -1.14
C CYS A 74 15.51 -1.45 -0.70
N TRP A 75 14.31 -2.01 -0.70
CA TRP A 75 14.09 -3.42 -0.41
C TRP A 75 14.90 -4.30 -1.37
N THR A 76 14.78 -4.06 -2.69
CA THR A 76 15.50 -4.83 -3.70
C THR A 76 17.02 -4.70 -3.59
N LYS A 77 17.53 -3.51 -3.23
CA LYS A 77 18.96 -3.33 -2.98
C LYS A 77 19.46 -4.11 -1.75
N THR A 78 18.64 -4.24 -0.71
CA THR A 78 19.03 -4.90 0.55
C THR A 78 18.83 -6.41 0.52
N PHE A 79 17.71 -6.88 -0.02
CA PHE A 79 17.28 -8.29 0.05
C PHE A 79 17.21 -8.99 -1.31
N GLY A 80 17.41 -8.26 -2.42
CA GLY A 80 17.18 -8.76 -3.77
C GLY A 80 15.72 -8.62 -4.24
N PRO A 81 15.42 -9.06 -5.48
CA PRO A 81 14.06 -9.03 -6.01
C PRO A 81 13.09 -9.75 -5.07
N ASN A 82 11.89 -9.18 -4.86
CA ASN A 82 10.89 -9.84 -4.05
C ASN A 82 10.45 -11.14 -4.77
N PRO A 83 10.61 -12.33 -4.15
CA PRO A 83 10.31 -13.60 -4.82
C PRO A 83 8.80 -13.82 -5.05
N PHE A 84 7.95 -12.93 -4.52
CA PHE A 84 6.49 -12.97 -4.67
C PHE A 84 5.94 -11.80 -5.50
N ALA A 85 6.82 -11.02 -6.14
CA ALA A 85 6.42 -9.92 -7.03
C ALA A 85 5.90 -10.42 -8.39
#